data_AF-A0A831KGU5-F1
#
_entry.id   AF-A0A831KGU5-F1
#
_cell.length_a   1.000
_cell.length_b   1.000
_cell.length_c   1.000
_cell.angle_alpha   90.00
_cell.angle_beta   90.00
_cell.angle_gamma   90.00
#
_symmetry.space_group_name_H-M   'P 1'
#
loop_
_entity.id
_entity.type
_entity.pdbx_description
1 polymer ?
#
loop_
_entity_poly.entity_id
_entity_poly.type
_entity_poly.pdbx_seq_one_letter_code
_entity_poly.pdbx_strand_id
1 'polypeptide(L)'
;HVLLEALVGGRRHPERLELDDDELVGRVCEDLRQLIDLPPDPCYARVMRPRAGIPQLEAGYPALLGWRAKVLAAHPCLHICGSGWHGIGINDMTKVARKVADDILAGTREETEETEVKGVYF
;
A
#
# COMPACT_ATOMS: atom_id res chain seq x y z
N HIS A 1 23.78 -18.00 -8.46
CA HIS A 1 22.79 -16.95 -8.81
C HIS A 1 22.12 -16.47 -7.54
N VAL A 2 21.82 -15.17 -7.47
CA VAL A 2 21.10 -14.51 -6.36
C VAL A 2 19.94 -13.74 -6.98
N LEU A 3 18.77 -13.72 -6.32
CA LEU A 3 17.63 -12.90 -6.72
C LEU A 3 17.46 -11.79 -5.68
N LEU A 4 17.36 -10.55 -6.15
CA LEU A 4 17.18 -9.37 -5.32
C LEU A 4 15.90 -8.66 -5.72
N GLU A 5 15.18 -8.14 -4.72
CA GLU A 5 14.05 -7.24 -4.91
C GLU A 5 14.45 -5.85 -4.40
N ALA A 6 14.28 -4.84 -5.25
CA ALA A 6 14.51 -3.45 -4.90
C ALA A 6 13.20 -2.68 -5.03
N LEU A 7 12.85 -1.91 -4.00
CA LEU A 7 11.69 -1.04 -3.99
C LEU A 7 12.12 0.37 -4.39
N VAL A 8 11.61 0.86 -5.52
CA VAL A 8 12.01 2.15 -6.09
C VAL A 8 10.86 3.15 -6.03
N GLY A 9 11.20 4.41 -5.73
CA GLY A 9 10.27 5.53 -5.75
C GLY A 9 9.65 5.80 -4.38
N GLY A 10 8.35 5.56 -4.27
CA GLY A 10 7.56 5.93 -3.10
C GLY A 10 7.34 7.44 -2.99
N ARG A 11 6.83 7.90 -1.83
CA ARG A 11 6.41 9.29 -1.65
C ARG A 11 7.54 10.32 -1.84
N ARG A 12 8.77 9.93 -1.50
CA ARG A 12 9.97 10.78 -1.57
C ARG A 12 10.46 11.01 -3.00
N HIS A 13 10.28 10.02 -3.88
CA HIS A 13 10.84 10.02 -5.23
C HIS A 13 9.84 9.49 -6.28
N PRO A 14 8.63 10.06 -6.40
CA PRO A 14 7.63 9.58 -7.35
C PRO A 14 8.10 9.69 -8.81
N GLU A 15 8.98 10.64 -9.12
CA GLU A 15 9.56 10.86 -10.44
C GLU A 15 10.33 9.66 -10.98
N ARG A 16 10.82 8.76 -10.10
CA ARG A 16 11.54 7.55 -10.53
C ARG A 16 10.67 6.56 -11.28
N LEU A 17 9.34 6.66 -11.16
CA LEU A 17 8.41 5.82 -11.92
C LEU A 17 8.34 6.20 -13.40
N GLU A 18 8.77 7.41 -13.76
CA GLU A 18 8.80 7.92 -15.14
C GLU A 18 10.03 7.44 -15.93
N LEU A 19 11.02 6.86 -15.24
CA LEU A 19 12.20 6.26 -15.89
C LEU A 19 11.78 5.03 -16.70
N ASP A 20 12.44 4.81 -17.84
CA ASP A 20 12.32 3.56 -18.56
C ASP A 20 12.93 2.38 -17.77
N ASP A 21 12.63 1.15 -18.19
CA ASP A 21 13.01 -0.05 -17.45
C ASP A 21 14.53 -0.23 -17.38
N ASP A 22 15.24 0.06 -18.47
CA ASP A 22 16.68 -0.16 -18.56
C ASP A 22 17.43 0.85 -17.68
N GLU A 23 17.00 2.12 -17.70
CA GLU A 23 17.54 3.16 -16.83
C GLU A 23 17.24 2.87 -15.35
N LEU A 24 16.02 2.41 -15.03
CA LEU A 24 15.64 2.06 -13.67
C LEU A 24 16.50 0.90 -13.13
N VAL A 25 16.69 -0.14 -13.94
CA VAL A 25 17.52 -1.31 -13.59
C VAL A 25 18.98 -0.89 -13.42
N GLY A 26 19.52 -0.09 -14.34
CA GLY A 26 20.91 0.40 -14.26
C GLY A 26 21.18 1.15 -12.96
N ARG A 27 20.32 2.12 -12.62
CA ARG A 27 20.44 2.91 -11.38
C ARG A 27 20.31 2.04 -10.12
N VAL A 28 19.39 1.08 -10.11
CA VAL A 28 19.26 0.14 -8.98
C VAL A 28 20.51 -0.71 -8.82
N CYS A 29 21.08 -1.22 -9.91
CA CYS A 29 22.32 -2.00 -9.85
C CYS A 29 23.51 -1.14 -9.37
N GLU A 30 23.58 0.13 -9.76
CA GLU A 30 24.57 1.09 -9.24
C GLU A 30 24.41 1.32 -7.73
N ASP A 31 23.19 1.53 -7.24
CA ASP A 31 22.91 1.70 -5.81
C ASP A 31 23.26 0.43 -5.01
N LEU A 32 22.89 -0.76 -5.51
CA LEU A 32 23.18 -2.02 -4.83
C LEU A 32 24.68 -2.33 -4.76
N ARG A 33 25.45 -2.00 -5.82
CA ARG A 33 26.91 -2.20 -5.85
C ARG A 33 27.67 -1.34 -4.83
N GLN A 34 27.06 -0.27 -4.33
CA GLN A 34 27.65 0.51 -3.22
C GLN A 34 27.52 -0.20 -1.86
N LEU A 35 26.63 -1.19 -1.75
CA LEU A 35 26.32 -1.87 -0.49
C LEU A 35 26.84 -3.30 -0.45
N ILE A 36 26.85 -4.00 -1.59
CA ILE A 36 27.23 -5.41 -1.71
C ILE A 36 28.01 -5.66 -3.00
N ASP A 37 28.94 -6.62 -2.96
CA ASP A 37 29.72 -7.02 -4.14
C ASP A 37 28.83 -7.78 -5.13
N LEU A 38 28.59 -7.17 -6.30
CA LEU A 38 27.72 -7.69 -7.34
C LEU A 38 28.38 -7.55 -8.73
N PRO A 39 28.09 -8.49 -9.66
CA PRO A 39 28.51 -8.36 -11.05
C PRO A 39 27.89 -7.11 -11.71
N PRO A 40 28.46 -6.62 -12.83
CA PRO A 40 28.00 -5.42 -13.50
C PRO A 40 26.55 -5.55 -13.99
N ASP A 41 26.22 -6.64 -14.68
CA ASP A 41 24.93 -6.82 -15.33
C ASP A 41 24.15 -8.00 -14.73
N PRO A 42 22.84 -7.83 -14.44
CA PRO A 42 22.00 -8.93 -14.02
C PRO A 42 21.70 -9.87 -15.21
N CYS A 43 21.76 -11.18 -14.98
CA CYS A 43 21.34 -12.16 -15.99
C CYS A 43 19.82 -12.19 -16.22
N TYR A 44 19.06 -11.51 -15.37
CA TYR A 44 17.61 -11.37 -15.45
C TYR A 44 17.16 -10.12 -14.68
N ALA A 45 16.31 -9.30 -15.30
CA ALA A 45 15.68 -8.16 -14.66
C ALA A 45 14.20 -8.10 -15.03
N ARG A 46 13.36 -7.68 -14.08
CA ARG A 46 11.95 -7.43 -14.33
C ARG A 46 11.47 -6.25 -13.51
N VAL A 47 10.91 -5.25 -14.19
CA VAL A 47 10.29 -4.08 -13.55
C VAL A 47 8.79 -4.31 -13.39
N MET A 48 8.27 -3.96 -12.22
CA MET A 48 6.84 -3.97 -11.94
C MET A 48 6.39 -2.56 -11.53
N ARG A 49 5.45 -1.97 -12.29
CA ARG A 49 4.89 -0.63 -12.00
C ARG A 49 3.39 -0.71 -11.70
N PRO A 50 2.99 -0.83 -10.42
CA PRO A 50 1.59 -0.71 -10.04
C PRO A 50 1.04 0.68 -10.39
N ARG A 51 -0.17 0.73 -10.97
CA ARG A 51 -0.86 2.01 -11.29
C ARG A 51 -1.21 2.83 -10.05
N ALA A 52 -1.43 2.17 -8.92
CA ALA A 52 -1.73 2.80 -7.65
C ALA A 52 -0.64 2.41 -6.64
N GLY A 53 -0.13 3.41 -5.91
CA GLY A 53 0.83 3.20 -4.85
C GLY A 53 0.18 2.72 -3.55
N ILE A 54 1.00 2.58 -2.52
CA ILE A 54 0.56 2.28 -1.15
C ILE A 54 -0.20 3.51 -0.60
N PRO A 55 -1.42 3.35 -0.05
CA PRO A 55 -2.15 4.46 0.56
C PRO A 55 -1.29 5.19 1.60
N GLN A 56 -1.20 6.52 1.46
CA GLN A 56 -0.49 7.38 2.39
C GLN A 56 -1.53 8.04 3.31
N LEU A 57 -1.51 7.69 4.59
CA LEU A 57 -2.42 8.24 5.61
C LEU A 57 -1.94 9.63 6.05
N GLU A 58 -1.95 10.58 5.11
CA GLU A 58 -1.44 11.94 5.31
C GLU A 58 -2.40 12.79 6.16
N ALA A 59 -2.07 14.07 6.37
CA ALA A 59 -2.83 14.98 7.23
C ALA A 59 -4.32 15.13 6.89
N GLY A 60 -4.72 14.82 5.65
CA GLY A 60 -6.13 14.82 5.22
C GLY A 60 -6.92 13.57 5.63
N TYR A 61 -6.27 12.53 6.15
CA TYR A 61 -6.90 11.25 6.46
C TYR A 61 -8.03 11.35 7.51
N PRO A 62 -7.92 12.14 8.60
CA PRO A 62 -9.03 12.32 9.54
C PRO A 62 -10.28 12.93 8.88
N ALA A 63 -10.11 13.86 7.94
CA ALA A 63 -11.23 14.42 7.19
C ALA A 63 -11.89 13.37 6.28
N LEU A 64 -11.09 12.49 5.66
CA LEU A 64 -11.58 11.36 4.88
C LEU A 64 -12.37 10.36 5.75
N LEU A 65 -11.91 10.09 6.97
CA LEU A 65 -12.64 9.27 7.94
C LEU A 65 -13.98 9.91 8.34
N GLY A 66 -13.98 11.21 8.60
CA GLY A 66 -15.22 11.95 8.90
C GLY A 66 -16.21 11.94 7.74
N TRP A 67 -15.73 12.07 6.50
CA TRP A 67 -16.56 11.91 5.30
C TRP A 67 -17.14 10.48 5.22
N ARG A 68 -16.30 9.45 5.41
CA ARG A 68 -16.73 8.04 5.39
C ARG A 68 -17.82 7.78 6.42
N ALA A 69 -17.66 8.27 7.65
CA ALA A 69 -18.66 8.13 8.70
C ALA A 69 -20.01 8.73 8.30
N LYS A 70 -20.01 9.93 7.70
CA LYS A 70 -21.24 10.58 7.21
C LYS A 70 -21.93 9.78 6.10
N VAL A 71 -21.15 9.29 5.12
CA VAL A 71 -21.68 8.46 4.01
C VAL A 71 -22.30 7.17 4.56
N LEU A 72 -21.60 6.52 5.48
CA LEU A 72 -22.07 5.30 6.12
C LEU A 72 -23.34 5.56 6.95
N ALA A 73 -23.43 6.67 7.69
CA ALA A 73 -24.65 7.02 8.43
C ALA A 73 -25.87 7.23 7.49
N ALA A 74 -25.66 7.80 6.31
CA ALA A 74 -26.71 8.03 5.32
C ALA A 74 -27.16 6.75 4.57
N HIS A 75 -26.33 5.71 4.56
CA HIS A 75 -26.58 4.47 3.83
C HIS A 75 -26.37 3.24 4.73
N PRO A 76 -27.41 2.78 5.47
CA PRO A 76 -27.27 1.70 6.44
C PRO A 76 -26.77 0.36 5.88
N CYS A 77 -27.10 0.05 4.61
CA CYS A 77 -26.67 -1.18 3.94
C CYS A 77 -25.33 -1.05 3.20
N LEU A 78 -24.67 0.12 3.25
CA LEU A 78 -23.37 0.33 2.62
C LEU A 78 -22.26 -0.05 3.59
N HIS A 79 -21.31 -0.83 3.08
CA HIS A 79 -20.07 -1.18 3.75
C HIS A 79 -18.89 -0.66 2.91
N ILE A 80 -17.87 -0.13 3.58
CA ILE A 80 -16.63 0.32 2.95
C ILE A 80 -15.46 -0.38 3.64
N CYS A 81 -14.72 -1.17 2.88
CA CYS A 81 -13.50 -1.87 3.31
C CYS A 81 -12.43 -1.85 2.22
N GLY A 82 -11.20 -2.18 2.59
CA GLY A 82 -10.06 -2.24 1.68
C GLY A 82 -8.81 -1.59 2.26
N SER A 83 -7.73 -1.58 1.48
CA SER A 83 -6.45 -0.98 1.87
C SER A 83 -6.62 0.51 2.17
N GLY A 84 -6.06 0.98 3.28
CA GLY A 84 -6.06 2.39 3.66
C GLY A 84 -7.24 2.83 4.51
N TRP A 85 -8.15 1.94 4.90
CA TRP A 85 -9.24 2.26 5.87
C TRP A 85 -8.94 1.78 7.30
N HIS A 86 -8.40 0.56 7.42
CA HIS A 86 -8.15 -0.11 8.71
C HIS A 86 -6.78 -0.81 8.69
N GLY A 87 -5.81 -0.19 8.00
CA GLY A 87 -4.50 -0.76 7.71
C GLY A 87 -4.26 -0.92 6.21
N ILE A 88 -2.99 -1.10 5.86
CA ILE A 88 -2.53 -1.30 4.47
C ILE A 88 -2.03 -2.73 4.20
N GLY A 89 -1.83 -3.52 5.26
CA GLY A 89 -1.30 -4.88 5.17
C GLY A 89 -2.36 -5.91 4.80
N ILE A 90 -1.94 -6.98 4.13
CA ILE A 90 -2.84 -8.07 3.70
C ILE A 90 -3.56 -8.75 4.87
N ASN A 91 -2.89 -8.88 6.03
CA ASN A 91 -3.49 -9.47 7.23
C ASN A 91 -4.64 -8.61 7.77
N ASP A 92 -4.45 -7.29 7.83
CA ASP A 92 -5.48 -6.35 8.28
C ASP A 92 -6.66 -6.37 7.28
N MET A 93 -6.37 -6.32 5.98
CA MET A 93 -7.39 -6.40 4.93
C MET A 93 -8.21 -7.70 4.99
N THR A 94 -7.55 -8.85 5.21
CA THR A 94 -8.23 -10.15 5.26
C THR A 94 -9.17 -10.24 6.46
N LYS A 95 -8.72 -9.78 7.64
CA LYS A 95 -9.55 -9.75 8.85
C LYS A 95 -10.78 -8.86 8.67
N VAL A 96 -10.58 -7.65 8.14
CA VAL A 96 -11.66 -6.69 7.92
C VAL A 96 -12.63 -7.17 6.84
N ALA A 97 -12.12 -7.73 5.74
CA ALA A 97 -12.97 -8.28 4.67
C ALA A 97 -13.86 -9.40 5.19
N ARG A 98 -13.32 -10.29 6.04
CA ARG A 98 -14.12 -11.35 6.66
C ARG A 98 -15.23 -10.79 7.52
N LYS A 99 -14.90 -9.86 8.43
CA LYS A 99 -15.88 -9.22 9.30
C LYS A 99 -17.00 -8.54 8.49
N VAL A 100 -16.64 -7.78 7.45
CA VAL A 100 -17.61 -7.09 6.60
C VAL A 100 -18.52 -8.08 5.88
N ALA A 101 -18.00 -9.22 5.43
CA ALA A 101 -18.85 -10.26 4.84
C ALA A 101 -19.84 -10.83 5.87
N ASP A 102 -19.41 -11.08 7.10
CA ASP A 102 -20.27 -11.58 8.18
C ASP A 102 -21.33 -10.52 8.59
N ASP A 103 -20.96 -9.24 8.67
CA ASP A 103 -21.88 -8.11 8.92
C ASP A 103 -22.98 -8.03 7.84
N ILE A 104 -22.59 -8.14 6.56
CA ILE A 104 -23.52 -8.14 5.42
C ILE A 104 -24.52 -9.29 5.54
N LEU A 105 -24.06 -10.49 5.90
CA LEU A 105 -24.93 -11.66 6.10
C LEU A 105 -25.89 -11.49 7.28
N ALA A 106 -25.44 -10.83 8.36
CA ALA A 106 -26.24 -10.55 9.54
C ALA A 106 -27.21 -9.37 9.34
N GLY A 107 -27.04 -8.57 8.28
CA GLY A 107 -27.80 -7.33 8.08
C GLY A 107 -27.46 -6.25 9.11
N THR A 108 -26.26 -6.31 9.69
CA THR A 108 -25.77 -5.38 10.70
C THR A 108 -24.60 -4.58 10.16
N ARG A 109 -24.19 -3.53 10.88
CA ARG A 109 -22.90 -2.88 10.68
C ARG A 109 -22.29 -2.59 12.04
N GLU A 110 -21.40 -3.47 12.49
CA GLU A 110 -20.61 -3.21 13.68
C GLU A 110 -19.40 -2.35 13.32
N GLU A 111 -19.27 -1.18 13.94
CA GLU A 111 -18.09 -0.35 13.78
C GLU A 111 -16.87 -1.08 14.34
N THR A 112 -15.83 -1.20 13.51
CA THR A 112 -14.54 -1.73 13.99
C THR A 112 -13.83 -0.58 14.69
N GLU A 113 -13.46 -0.76 15.96
CA GLU A 113 -12.78 0.26 16.78
C GLU A 113 -11.62 0.95 16.04
N GLU A 114 -11.36 2.21 16.43
CA GLU A 114 -10.30 3.05 15.89
C GLU A 114 -9.02 2.24 15.73
N THR A 115 -8.58 2.12 14.49
CA THR A 115 -7.29 1.52 14.20
C THR A 115 -6.25 2.45 14.79
N GLU A 116 -5.68 2.05 15.93
CA GLU A 116 -4.57 2.71 16.60
C GLU A 116 -3.58 3.16 15.50
N VAL A 117 -3.21 4.44 15.51
CA VAL A 117 -2.28 4.98 14.51
C VAL A 117 -0.94 4.27 14.71
N LYS A 118 -0.75 3.15 14.02
CA LYS A 118 0.51 2.42 14.01
C LYS A 118 1.56 3.40 13.49
N GLY A 119 2.63 3.58 14.26
CA GLY A 119 3.72 4.49 13.91
C GLY A 119 4.13 4.28 12.46
N VAL A 120 4.22 5.38 11.71
CA VAL A 120 4.61 5.34 10.30
C VAL A 120 5.99 4.70 10.22
N TYR A 121 6.08 3.55 9.55
CA TYR A 121 7.35 2.92 9.23
C TYR A 121 8.05 3.82 8.19
N PHE A 122 9.08 4.55 8.63
CA PHE A 122 10.03 5.23 7.75
C PHE A 122 11.33 4.43 7.67
#